data_AF-A0A9W8I200-F1
#
_entry.id   AF-A0A9W8I200-F1
#
_cell.length_a   1.000
_cell.length_b   1.000
_cell.length_c   1.000
_cell.angle_alpha   90.00
_cell.angle_beta   90.00
_cell.angle_gamma   90.00
#
_symmetry.space_group_name_H-M   'P 1'
#
loop_
_entity.id
_entity.type
_entity.pdbx_description
1 polymer ?
#
loop_
_entity_poly.entity_id
_entity_poly.type
_entity_poly.pdbx_seq_one_letter_code
_entity_poly.pdbx_strand_id
1 'polypeptide(L)'
;QQQQQHCGLKEWDVEVLAQSAEFRAAVEQELEQAAQSCGLARQERLAAVRVVREAWTPENGMLTAANKLRRREIKRASEALVAEMLAEGALPYATA
;
A
#
# COMPACT_ATOMS: atom_id res chain seq x y z
N GLN A 1 -24.32 -17.62 1.10
CA GLN A 1 -23.30 -16.57 0.88
C GLN A 1 -22.34 -16.65 2.06
N GLN A 2 -21.13 -17.14 1.84
CA GLN A 2 -20.19 -17.43 2.92
C GLN A 2 -19.62 -16.11 3.48
N GLN A 3 -19.86 -15.90 4.78
CA GLN A 3 -19.24 -14.86 5.59
C GLN A 3 -17.75 -15.15 5.76
N GLN A 4 -16.89 -14.17 5.50
CA GLN A 4 -15.49 -14.18 5.94
C GLN A 4 -15.30 -12.99 6.88
N GLN A 5 -15.53 -13.24 8.17
CA GLN A 5 -15.08 -12.37 9.26
C GLN A 5 -13.70 -12.85 9.70
N HIS A 6 -12.65 -12.04 9.51
CA HIS A 6 -11.32 -12.36 10.06
C HIS A 6 -10.41 -11.19 10.43
N CYS A 7 -10.89 -9.94 10.46
CA CYS A 7 -10.12 -8.85 11.08
C CYS A 7 -10.95 -8.21 12.20
N GLY A 8 -10.32 -7.89 13.33
CA GLY A 8 -10.94 -7.25 14.50
C GLY A 8 -11.38 -5.80 14.28
N LEU A 9 -11.50 -5.38 13.02
CA LEU A 9 -11.83 -4.01 12.62
C LEU A 9 -13.35 -3.84 12.70
N LYS A 10 -13.77 -2.91 13.57
CA LYS A 10 -15.18 -2.67 13.88
C LYS A 10 -15.97 -2.02 12.74
N GLU A 11 -15.28 -1.43 11.77
CA GLU A 11 -15.89 -0.65 10.70
C GLU A 11 -15.10 -0.84 9.39
N TRP A 12 -15.83 -1.05 8.29
CA TRP A 12 -15.29 -1.32 6.94
C TRP A 12 -15.26 -0.07 6.07
N ASP A 13 -15.16 1.09 6.71
CA ASP A 13 -15.07 2.36 6.00
C ASP A 13 -13.64 2.59 5.49
N VAL A 14 -13.51 2.87 4.19
CA VAL A 14 -12.21 3.01 3.51
C VAL A 14 -11.40 4.17 4.09
N GLU A 15 -12.04 5.26 4.53
CA GLU A 15 -11.35 6.40 5.13
C GLU A 15 -10.75 6.01 6.49
N VAL A 16 -11.50 5.24 7.28
CA VAL A 16 -11.04 4.73 8.59
C VAL A 16 -9.90 3.74 8.40
N LEU A 17 -10.03 2.82 7.46
CA LEU A 17 -9.01 1.81 7.16
C LEU A 17 -7.72 2.44 6.62
N ALA A 18 -7.82 3.46 5.76
CA ALA A 18 -6.66 4.14 5.20
C ALA A 18 -5.78 4.81 6.29
N GLN A 19 -6.40 5.24 7.39
CA GLN A 19 -5.71 5.90 8.51
C GLN A 19 -5.30 4.91 9.61
N SER A 20 -5.86 3.69 9.64
CA SER A 20 -5.61 2.70 10.68
C SER A 20 -4.16 2.18 10.65
N ALA A 21 -3.44 2.34 11.77
CA ALA A 21 -2.11 1.76 11.94
C ALA A 21 -2.16 0.22 12.05
N GLU A 22 -3.22 -0.31 12.68
CA GLU A 22 -3.44 -1.77 12.80
C GLU A 22 -3.65 -2.41 11.43
N PHE A 23 -4.47 -1.79 10.58
CA PHE A 23 -4.69 -2.28 9.22
C PHE A 23 -3.41 -2.24 8.38
N ARG A 24 -2.66 -1.13 8.47
CA ARG A 24 -1.35 -1.01 7.79
C ARG A 24 -0.37 -2.11 8.23
N ALA A 25 -0.26 -2.36 9.54
CA ALA A 25 0.61 -3.41 10.06
C ALA A 25 0.20 -4.81 9.59
N ALA A 26 -1.10 -5.10 9.53
CA ALA A 26 -1.60 -6.38 9.01
C ALA A 26 -1.24 -6.56 7.51
N VAL A 27 -1.43 -5.52 6.70
CA VAL A 27 -1.06 -5.54 5.27
C VAL A 27 0.45 -5.74 5.09
N GLU A 28 1.28 -5.03 5.85
CA GLU A 28 2.74 -5.19 5.81
C GLU A 28 3.17 -6.62 6.18
N GLN A 29 2.56 -7.20 7.21
CA GLN A 29 2.83 -8.56 7.62
C GLN A 29 2.43 -9.59 6.55
N GLU A 30 1.28 -9.43 5.89
CA GLU A 30 0.86 -10.31 4.79
C GLU A 30 1.80 -10.20 3.58
N LEU A 31 2.22 -8.98 3.23
CA LEU A 31 3.15 -8.75 2.13
C LEU A 31 4.54 -9.34 2.40
N GLU A 32 5.03 -9.25 3.65
CA GLU A 32 6.30 -9.88 4.04
C GLU A 32 6.21 -11.41 3.96
N GLN A 33 5.11 -12.01 4.43
CA GLN A 33 4.88 -13.45 4.31
C GLN A 33 4.83 -13.90 2.85
N ALA A 34 4.11 -13.15 2.00
CA ALA A 34 4.05 -13.42 0.57
C ALA A 34 5.44 -13.32 -0.08
N ALA A 35 6.22 -12.28 0.23
CA ALA A 35 7.56 -12.09 -0.28
C ALA A 35 8.51 -13.23 0.12
N GLN A 36 8.43 -13.69 1.38
CA GLN A 36 9.19 -14.85 1.86
C GLN A 36 8.79 -16.14 1.12
N SER A 37 7.49 -16.38 0.95
CA SER A 37 6.97 -17.57 0.25
C SER A 37 7.39 -17.64 -1.21
N CYS A 38 7.54 -16.48 -1.86
CA CYS A 38 8.00 -16.35 -3.24
C CYS A 38 9.54 -16.34 -3.36
N GLY A 39 10.27 -16.42 -2.25
CA GLY A 39 11.74 -16.42 -2.24
C GLY A 39 12.39 -15.08 -2.58
N LEU A 40 11.68 -13.96 -2.39
CA LEU A 40 12.22 -12.63 -2.68
C LEU A 40 13.38 -12.28 -1.75
N ALA A 41 14.42 -11.68 -2.32
CA ALA A 41 15.57 -11.20 -1.57
C ALA A 41 15.18 -9.97 -0.72
N ARG A 42 15.97 -9.67 0.33
CA ARG A 42 15.64 -8.61 1.31
C ARG A 42 15.39 -7.24 0.64
N GLN A 43 16.15 -6.90 -0.39
CA GLN A 43 16.02 -5.64 -1.13
C GLN A 43 14.80 -5.57 -2.06
N GLU A 44 14.13 -6.70 -2.31
CA GLU A 44 12.91 -6.78 -3.13
C GLU A 44 11.64 -6.75 -2.26
N ARG A 45 11.78 -6.83 -0.94
CA ARG A 45 10.65 -6.79 0.00
C ARG A 45 10.25 -5.35 0.30
N LEU A 46 8.95 -5.13 0.46
CA LEU A 46 8.39 -3.83 0.78
C LEU A 46 8.69 -3.51 2.25
N ALA A 47 9.37 -2.39 2.48
CA ALA A 47 9.74 -1.96 3.83
C ALA A 47 8.61 -1.22 4.57
N ALA A 48 7.71 -0.56 3.84
CA ALA A 48 6.55 0.13 4.39
C ALA A 48 5.49 0.34 3.30
N VAL A 49 4.22 0.44 3.71
CA VAL A 49 3.11 0.74 2.79
C VAL A 49 2.18 1.86 3.30
N ARG A 50 1.45 2.45 2.35
CA ARG A 50 0.34 3.37 2.61
C ARG A 50 -0.86 2.96 1.78
N VAL A 51 -2.03 3.11 2.40
CA VAL A 51 -3.31 2.86 1.77
C VAL A 51 -3.85 4.18 1.27
N VAL A 52 -4.11 4.24 -0.03
CA VAL A 52 -4.68 5.42 -0.69
C VAL A 52 -6.16 5.14 -0.93
N ARG A 53 -7.02 6.05 -0.48
CA ARG A 53 -8.48 5.93 -0.65
C ARG A 53 -8.95 6.01 -2.10
N GLU A 54 -8.22 6.77 -2.92
CA GLU A 54 -8.56 6.98 -4.32
C GLU A 54 -8.16 5.75 -5.12
N ALA A 55 -9.15 5.10 -5.71
CA ALA A 55 -8.93 3.98 -6.62
C ALA A 55 -8.26 4.46 -7.91
N TRP A 56 -7.38 3.64 -8.47
CA TRP A 56 -6.80 3.90 -9.78
C TRP A 56 -7.80 3.52 -10.86
N THR A 57 -8.18 4.46 -11.72
CA THR A 57 -9.12 4.20 -12.81
C THR A 57 -8.61 4.76 -14.14
N PRO A 58 -9.19 4.34 -15.29
CA PRO A 58 -8.89 4.99 -16.56
C PRO A 58 -9.33 6.47 -16.59
N GLU A 59 -10.43 6.81 -15.89
CA GLU A 59 -11.04 8.14 -15.87
C GLU A 59 -10.18 9.16 -15.11
N ASN A 60 -9.53 8.77 -14.00
CA ASN A 60 -8.55 9.62 -13.32
C ASN A 60 -7.14 9.54 -13.94
N GLY A 61 -6.99 8.83 -15.07
CA GLY A 61 -5.75 8.77 -15.82
C GLY A 61 -4.64 7.95 -15.15
N MET A 62 -4.94 7.18 -14.09
CA MET A 62 -3.95 6.30 -13.44
C MET A 62 -3.83 4.95 -14.15
N LEU A 63 -4.86 4.56 -14.91
CA LEU A 63 -4.85 3.36 -15.75
C LEU A 63 -4.91 3.70 -17.24
N THR A 64 -4.47 2.76 -18.07
CA THR A 64 -4.79 2.74 -19.49
C THR A 64 -6.22 2.21 -19.69
N ALA A 65 -6.80 2.40 -20.88
CA ALA A 65 -8.11 1.83 -21.21
C ALA A 65 -8.17 0.28 -21.08
N ALA A 66 -7.01 -0.38 -21.05
CA ALA A 66 -6.87 -1.82 -20.83
C ALA A 66 -6.49 -2.17 -19.36
N ASN A 67 -6.74 -1.28 -18.40
CA ASN A 67 -6.45 -1.44 -16.97
C ASN A 67 -4.98 -1.69 -16.60
N LYS A 68 -4.03 -1.37 -17.51
CA LYS A 68 -2.59 -1.36 -17.17
C LYS A 68 -2.22 -0.07 -16.42
N LEU A 69 -1.35 -0.19 -15.42
CA LEU A 69 -0.86 0.93 -14.61
C LEU A 69 -0.10 1.97 -15.45
N ARG A 70 -0.42 3.26 -15.28
CA ARG A 70 0.40 4.38 -15.77
C ARG A 70 1.37 4.80 -14.66
N ARG A 71 2.50 4.09 -14.58
CA ARG A 71 3.50 4.26 -13.50
C ARG A 71 3.92 5.72 -13.25
N ARG A 72 4.08 6.53 -14.29
CA ARG A 72 4.49 7.94 -14.16
C ARG A 72 3.43 8.79 -13.45
N GLU A 73 2.16 8.59 -13.81
CA GLU A 73 1.05 9.35 -13.21
C GLU A 73 0.83 8.94 -11.76
N ILE A 74 0.86 7.63 -11.48
CA ILE A 74 0.74 7.11 -10.10
C ILE A 74 1.89 7.63 -9.24
N LYS A 75 3.14 7.60 -9.74
CA LYS A 75 4.28 8.14 -9.01
C LYS A 75 4.06 9.62 -8.66
N ARG A 76 3.67 10.43 -9.64
CA ARG A 76 3.42 11.86 -9.45
C ARG A 76 2.32 12.12 -8.43
N ALA A 77 1.23 11.37 -8.48
CA ALA A 77 0.11 11.50 -7.54
C ALA A 77 0.52 11.12 -6.10
N SER A 78 1.39 10.11 -5.95
CA SER A 78 1.82 9.60 -4.63
C SER A 78 3.10 10.23 -4.09
N GLU A 79 3.72 11.19 -4.80
CA GLU A 79 5.03 11.76 -4.43
C GLU A 79 5.05 12.34 -3.01
N ALA A 80 4.00 13.10 -2.63
CA ALA A 80 3.89 13.68 -1.30
C ALA A 80 3.75 12.61 -0.20
N LEU A 81 2.94 11.59 -0.44
CA LEU A 81 2.74 10.48 0.51
C LEU A 81 4.03 9.68 0.71
N VAL A 82 4.77 9.41 -0.37
CA VAL A 82 6.05 8.71 -0.27
C VAL A 82 7.08 9.56 0.47
N ALA A 83 7.11 10.87 0.25
CA ALA A 83 7.99 11.78 0.99
C ALA A 83 7.67 11.79 2.50
N GLU A 84 6.40 11.78 2.87
CA GLU A 84 5.95 11.66 4.27
C GLU A 84 6.39 10.33 4.88
N MET A 85 6.18 9.20 4.18
CA MET A 85 6.65 7.88 4.65
C MET A 85 8.16 7.85 4.89
N LEU A 86 8.93 8.51 4.03
CA LEU A 86 10.38 8.61 4.19
C LEU A 86 10.77 9.44 5.41
N ALA A 87 10.08 10.56 5.65
CA ALA A 87 10.32 11.44 6.79
C ALA A 87 9.97 10.79 8.13
N GLU A 88 8.95 9.93 8.17
CA GLU A 88 8.58 9.14 9.36
C GLU A 88 9.63 8.10 9.75
N GLY A 89 10.71 7.93 8.97
CA GLY A 89 11.77 6.96 9.24
C GLY A 89 11.36 5.53 8.88
N ALA A 90 10.32 5.36 8.05
CA ALA A 90 9.85 4.04 7.64
C ALA A 90 10.87 3.26 6.79
N LEU A 91 11.92 3.92 6.29
CA LEU A 91 13.05 3.29 5.62
C LEU A 91 14.36 3.52 6.39
N PRO A 92 15.06 2.47 6.86
CA PRO A 92 16.32 2.60 7.59
C PRO A 92 17.52 3.01 6.73
N TYR A 93 17.33 3.35 5.45
CA TYR A 93 18.40 3.67 4.50
C TYR A 93 18.33 5.12 3.96
N ALA A 94 17.40 5.96 4.43
CA ALA A 94 17.19 7.31 3.92
C ALA A 94 18.13 8.39 4.52
N THR A 95 18.95 8.03 5.50
CA THR A 95 20.02 8.88 6.04
C THR A 95 21.38 8.33 5.61
N ALA A 96 21.92 8.88 4.52
CA ALA A 96 23.32 8.81 4.14
C ALA A 96 23.79 10.20 3.73
#